data_AF-A0A1S7FVV9-F1
#
_entry.id   AF-A0A1S7FVV9-F1
#
_cell.length_a   1.000
_cell.length_b   1.000
_cell.length_c   1.000
_cell.angle_alpha   90.00
_cell.angle_beta   90.00
_cell.angle_gamma   90.00
#
_symmetry.space_group_name_H-M   'P 1'
#
loop_
_entity.id
_entity.type
_entity.pdbx_description
1 polymer ?
#
loop_
_entity_poly.entity_id
_entity_poly.type
_entity_poly.pdbx_seq_one_letter_code
_entity_poly.pdbx_strand_id
1 'polypeptide(L)'
;MKDNIVIKRFDGRDFAQAWKDEMNADVPDVKCLAIYIANKASLETSDIKGEWLPFPTTKESVQRIFERIGLTEQADYICLGITSPVAHLAEKLDAKTHLDILNTIGEGIQLLAKSPRELAIFESCLEVFPVKKEFDILNMIMNTGRFNLVQDDKGMQEMANRYRDDLHLPKKINRIIHVEMPAVANAPRPNTQAYMTRNGFLERLHRSKVYYKTQANIPDAFRVLPTKSIQSALEEKQQAQDKQIKSKSIKKDLER
;
A
#
# COMPACT_ATOMS: atom_id res chain seq x y z
N MET A 1 42.28 3.18 5.12
CA MET A 1 41.05 3.65 5.78
C MET A 1 39.89 2.94 5.09
N LYS A 2 39.09 2.16 5.82
CA LYS A 2 37.92 1.46 5.25
C LYS A 2 36.71 2.35 5.52
N ASP A 3 36.15 2.93 4.47
CA ASP A 3 34.95 3.73 4.57
C ASP A 3 33.75 2.83 4.85
N ASN A 4 33.19 2.98 6.04
CA ASN A 4 31.94 2.34 6.44
C ASN A 4 30.81 2.98 5.62
N ILE A 5 30.26 2.24 4.67
CA ILE A 5 28.99 2.58 4.01
C ILE A 5 27.89 2.41 5.05
N VAL A 6 27.47 3.52 5.64
CA VAL A 6 26.32 3.58 6.55
C VAL A 6 25.06 3.55 5.69
N ILE A 7 24.44 2.38 5.56
CA ILE A 7 23.09 2.26 4.98
C ILE A 7 22.10 2.81 6.01
N LYS A 8 21.77 4.10 5.91
CA LYS A 8 20.68 4.70 6.68
C LYS A 8 19.35 4.13 6.18
N ARG A 9 18.55 3.56 7.09
CA ARG A 9 17.14 3.28 6.82
C ARG A 9 16.42 4.63 6.72
N PHE A 10 16.03 5.01 5.52
CA PHE A 10 15.20 6.18 5.26
C PHE A 10 13.75 5.84 5.60
N ASP A 11 13.12 6.68 6.40
CA ASP A 11 11.66 6.67 6.49
C ASP A 11 11.08 7.25 5.18
N GLY A 12 9.85 6.89 4.83
CA GLY A 12 9.25 7.30 3.55
C GLY A 12 9.08 8.83 3.39
N ARG A 13 9.24 9.60 4.48
CA ARG A 13 9.20 11.06 4.48
C ARG A 13 10.57 11.67 4.14
N ASP A 14 11.66 11.10 4.66
CA ASP A 14 13.02 11.52 4.34
C ASP A 14 13.41 11.20 2.90
N PHE A 15 12.93 10.09 2.32
CA PHE A 15 13.21 9.79 0.91
C PHE A 15 12.56 10.81 -0.03
N ALA A 16 11.28 11.13 0.17
CA ALA A 16 10.57 12.09 -0.65
C ALA A 16 11.13 13.51 -0.51
N GLN A 17 11.61 13.89 0.68
CA GLN A 17 12.24 15.20 0.90
C GLN A 17 13.66 15.26 0.31
N ALA A 18 14.49 14.23 0.52
CA ALA A 18 15.81 14.15 -0.10
C ALA A 18 15.73 14.13 -1.65
N TRP A 19 14.72 13.45 -2.21
CA TRP A 19 14.45 13.48 -3.65
C TRP A 19 13.88 14.82 -4.14
N LYS A 20 13.02 15.49 -3.36
CA LYS A 20 12.58 16.86 -3.66
C LYS A 20 13.77 17.82 -3.73
N ASP A 21 14.70 17.68 -2.79
CA ASP A 21 15.87 18.53 -2.65
C ASP A 21 16.93 18.23 -3.74
N GLU A 22 17.09 16.98 -4.18
CA GLU A 22 18.03 16.59 -5.24
C GLU A 22 17.49 16.74 -6.67
N MET A 23 16.17 16.58 -6.92
CA MET A 23 15.61 16.49 -8.28
C MET A 23 14.77 17.69 -8.74
N ASN A 24 14.58 18.73 -7.92
CA ASN A 24 13.84 19.95 -8.32
C ASN A 24 12.46 19.64 -8.94
N ALA A 25 11.86 18.51 -8.54
CA ALA A 25 10.70 17.94 -9.21
C ALA A 25 9.41 18.44 -8.56
N ASP A 26 8.44 18.81 -9.39
CA ASP A 26 7.03 19.06 -9.06
C ASP A 26 6.41 17.82 -8.40
N VAL A 27 6.76 17.53 -7.15
CA VAL A 27 6.05 16.53 -6.35
C VAL A 27 4.64 17.09 -6.15
N PRO A 28 3.60 16.38 -6.61
CA PRO A 28 2.24 16.86 -6.48
C PRO A 28 1.96 17.14 -5.01
N ASP A 29 1.22 18.22 -4.77
CA ASP A 29 0.62 18.48 -3.46
C ASP A 29 0.00 17.17 -2.97
N VAL A 30 0.39 16.71 -1.77
CA VAL A 30 0.18 15.33 -1.28
C VAL A 30 -1.29 15.15 -0.86
N LYS A 31 -2.20 15.41 -1.79
CA LYS A 31 -3.65 15.34 -1.65
C LYS A 31 -4.21 14.00 -2.12
N CYS A 32 -3.40 13.22 -2.83
CA CYS A 32 -3.80 11.93 -3.37
C CYS A 32 -2.64 10.93 -3.38
N LEU A 33 -2.96 9.64 -3.51
CA LEU A 33 -1.97 8.61 -3.78
C LEU A 33 -1.40 8.89 -5.17
N ALA A 34 -0.08 9.02 -5.29
CA ALA A 34 0.57 9.21 -6.59
C ALA A 34 1.85 8.38 -6.66
N ILE A 35 2.21 7.97 -7.86
CA ILE A 35 3.47 7.29 -8.14
C ILE A 35 4.26 8.07 -9.18
N TYR A 36 5.59 8.06 -9.07
CA TYR A 36 6.45 8.57 -10.12
C TYR A 36 6.79 7.44 -11.08
N ILE A 37 6.25 7.50 -12.29
CA ILE A 37 6.53 6.54 -13.36
C ILE A 37 7.56 7.13 -14.31
N ALA A 38 8.59 6.35 -14.62
CA ALA A 38 9.63 6.70 -15.57
C ALA A 38 9.72 5.66 -16.69
N ASN A 39 10.18 6.10 -17.86
CA ASN A 39 10.53 5.22 -18.95
C ASN A 39 11.82 4.48 -18.59
N LYS A 40 11.76 3.14 -18.51
CA LYS A 40 12.90 2.30 -18.13
C LYS A 40 14.10 2.49 -19.05
N ALA A 41 13.90 2.67 -20.36
CA ALA A 41 14.98 2.90 -21.31
C ALA A 41 15.70 4.23 -21.07
N SER A 42 14.97 5.24 -20.55
CA SER A 42 15.57 6.55 -20.24
C SER A 42 16.50 6.53 -19.02
N LEU A 43 16.43 5.50 -18.17
CA LEU A 43 17.31 5.39 -17.00
C LEU A 43 18.78 5.14 -17.35
N GLU A 44 19.06 4.65 -18.56
CA GLU A 44 20.42 4.46 -19.07
C GLU A 44 21.00 5.76 -19.64
N THR A 45 20.19 6.82 -19.68
CA THR A 45 20.55 8.13 -20.21
C THR A 45 20.61 9.17 -19.09
N SER A 46 21.31 10.28 -19.31
CA SER A 46 21.33 11.39 -18.36
C SER A 46 20.03 12.20 -18.30
N ASP A 47 18.99 11.83 -19.06
CA ASP A 47 17.70 12.51 -19.17
C ASP A 47 16.55 11.55 -18.83
N ILE A 48 16.25 11.40 -17.54
CA ILE A 48 15.19 10.51 -17.07
C ILE A 48 13.84 11.11 -17.47
N LYS A 49 13.11 10.39 -18.32
CA LYS A 49 11.74 10.76 -18.72
C LYS A 49 10.75 10.12 -17.76
N GLY A 50 10.27 10.89 -16.79
CA GLY A 50 9.28 10.43 -15.82
C GLY A 50 8.34 11.52 -15.36
N GLU A 51 7.17 11.09 -14.86
CA GLU A 51 6.10 11.98 -14.42
C GLU A 51 5.32 11.36 -13.25
N TRP A 52 4.74 12.22 -12.41
CA TRP A 52 3.82 11.79 -11.38
C TRP A 52 2.45 11.42 -11.95
N LEU A 53 1.99 10.20 -11.65
CA LEU A 53 0.66 9.70 -11.95
C LEU A 53 -0.18 9.70 -10.66
N PRO A 54 -1.14 10.62 -10.49
CA PRO A 54 -2.05 10.63 -9.36
C PRO A 54 -3.15 9.56 -9.50
N PHE A 55 -3.70 9.10 -8.38
CA PHE A 55 -4.81 8.17 -8.28
C PHE A 55 -5.95 8.72 -7.41
N PRO A 56 -7.21 8.37 -7.72
CA PRO A 56 -7.65 7.61 -8.89
C PRO A 56 -7.43 8.35 -10.22
N THR A 57 -7.38 7.58 -11.31
CA THR A 57 -7.05 8.04 -12.65
C THR A 57 -7.86 7.28 -13.70
N THR A 58 -7.73 7.70 -14.96
CA THR A 58 -8.42 7.09 -16.11
C THR A 58 -7.44 6.49 -17.11
N LYS A 59 -7.92 5.59 -17.96
CA LYS A 59 -7.14 4.99 -19.06
C LYS A 59 -6.52 6.06 -19.96
N GLU A 60 -7.29 7.09 -20.30
CA GLU A 60 -6.86 8.19 -21.16
C GLU A 60 -5.77 9.02 -20.49
N SER A 61 -5.85 9.20 -19.16
CA SER A 61 -4.85 9.95 -18.41
C SER A 61 -3.52 9.20 -18.31
N VAL A 62 -3.57 7.88 -18.05
CA VAL A 62 -2.39 7.01 -18.08
C VAL A 62 -1.75 7.01 -19.47
N GLN A 63 -2.55 6.85 -20.53
CA GLN A 63 -2.05 6.86 -21.90
C GLN A 63 -1.35 8.17 -22.28
N ARG A 64 -1.92 9.32 -21.89
CA ARG A 64 -1.28 10.63 -22.11
C ARG A 64 0.05 10.78 -21.38
N ILE A 65 0.16 10.27 -20.15
CA ILE A 65 1.45 10.31 -19.43
C ILE A 65 2.46 9.40 -20.13
N PHE A 66 2.07 8.18 -20.51
CA PHE A 66 2.94 7.25 -21.24
C PHE A 66 3.48 7.88 -22.53
N GLU A 67 2.63 8.54 -23.31
CA GLU A 67 3.04 9.28 -24.52
C GLU A 67 4.06 10.39 -24.21
N ARG A 68 3.83 11.19 -23.15
CA ARG A 68 4.76 12.26 -22.74
C ARG A 68 6.13 11.74 -22.32
N ILE A 69 6.19 10.62 -21.60
CA ILE A 69 7.45 10.01 -21.15
C ILE A 69 8.06 9.08 -22.22
N GLY A 70 7.47 9.02 -23.41
CA GLY A 70 7.99 8.28 -24.57
C GLY A 70 7.85 6.76 -24.43
N LEU A 71 6.82 6.28 -23.74
CA LEU A 71 6.48 4.87 -23.63
C LEU A 71 5.45 4.47 -24.69
N THR A 72 5.77 3.41 -25.43
CA THR A 72 4.85 2.76 -26.38
C THR A 72 4.17 1.53 -25.77
N GLU A 73 4.78 0.92 -24.74
CA GLU A 73 4.30 -0.30 -24.09
C GLU A 73 4.20 -0.14 -22.57
N GLN A 74 3.19 -0.82 -21.99
CA GLN A 74 2.93 -0.78 -20.55
C GLN A 74 4.01 -1.51 -19.73
N ALA A 75 4.77 -2.43 -20.32
CA ALA A 75 5.77 -3.21 -19.60
C ALA A 75 7.09 -2.44 -19.36
N ASP A 76 7.25 -1.29 -20.02
CA ASP A 76 8.51 -0.55 -20.08
C ASP A 76 8.59 0.61 -19.08
N TYR A 77 7.56 0.82 -18.25
CA TYR A 77 7.68 1.79 -17.16
C TYR A 77 8.32 1.17 -15.91
N ILE A 78 8.90 2.03 -15.08
CA ILE A 78 9.36 1.71 -13.73
C ILE A 78 8.84 2.76 -12.75
N CYS A 79 8.39 2.31 -11.57
CA CYS A 79 8.03 3.20 -10.48
C CYS A 79 9.28 3.51 -9.64
N LEU A 80 9.59 4.79 -9.48
CA LEU A 80 10.74 5.24 -8.68
C LEU A 80 10.34 5.91 -7.36
N GLY A 81 9.07 6.27 -7.21
CA GLY A 81 8.58 6.94 -6.02
C GLY A 81 7.09 6.73 -5.81
N ILE A 82 6.68 6.68 -4.56
CA ILE A 82 5.27 6.58 -4.13
C ILE A 82 5.05 7.65 -3.06
N THR A 83 3.96 8.40 -3.19
CA THR A 83 3.51 9.38 -2.19
C THR A 83 2.04 9.18 -1.88
N SER A 84 1.63 9.46 -0.65
CA SER A 84 0.23 9.34 -0.24
C SER A 84 -0.10 10.28 0.92
N PRO A 85 -1.32 10.86 0.96
CA PRO A 85 -1.82 11.58 2.14
C PRO A 85 -2.07 10.68 3.33
N VAL A 86 -2.26 9.37 3.11
CA VAL A 86 -2.64 8.42 4.17
C VAL A 86 -1.40 7.99 4.91
N ALA A 87 -1.40 8.15 6.23
CA ALA A 87 -0.29 7.75 7.08
C ALA A 87 0.07 6.27 6.86
N HIS A 88 1.37 5.99 6.73
CA HIS A 88 1.94 4.65 6.53
C HIS A 88 1.57 3.95 5.23
N LEU A 89 0.72 4.49 4.35
CA LEU A 89 0.30 3.77 3.15
C LEU A 89 1.43 3.63 2.12
N ALA A 90 2.15 4.72 1.82
CA ALA A 90 3.23 4.70 0.83
C ALA A 90 4.34 3.70 1.21
N GLU A 91 4.63 3.57 2.50
CA GLU A 91 5.63 2.64 3.07
C GLU A 91 5.22 1.16 2.93
N LYS A 92 3.93 0.87 2.72
CA LYS A 92 3.37 -0.49 2.63
C LYS A 92 3.15 -0.94 1.18
N LEU A 93 3.32 -0.05 0.21
CA LEU A 93 3.16 -0.34 -1.21
C LEU A 93 4.50 -0.73 -1.85
N ASP A 94 4.47 -1.72 -2.74
CA ASP A 94 5.62 -2.11 -3.53
C ASP A 94 5.65 -1.29 -4.83
N ALA A 95 6.84 -0.87 -5.29
CA ALA A 95 7.02 -0.18 -6.57
C ALA A 95 6.52 -1.01 -7.78
N LYS A 96 6.40 -2.33 -7.63
CA LYS A 96 5.86 -3.26 -8.64
C LYS A 96 4.35 -3.44 -8.57
N THR A 97 3.67 -2.72 -7.68
CA THR A 97 2.20 -2.81 -7.56
C THR A 97 1.55 -2.42 -8.89
N HIS A 98 0.62 -3.25 -9.36
CA HIS A 98 -0.07 -3.04 -10.63
C HIS A 98 -0.91 -1.76 -10.61
N LEU A 99 -0.94 -1.00 -11.72
CA LEU A 99 -1.66 0.30 -11.78
C LEU A 99 -3.17 0.16 -11.48
N ASP A 100 -3.83 -0.90 -11.98
CA ASP A 100 -5.24 -1.17 -11.63
C ASP A 100 -5.46 -1.32 -10.10
N ILE A 101 -4.50 -1.91 -9.38
CA ILE A 101 -4.59 -2.07 -7.93
C ILE A 101 -4.41 -0.71 -7.25
N LEU A 102 -3.40 0.05 -7.66
CA LEU A 102 -3.18 1.41 -7.16
C LEU A 102 -4.38 2.32 -7.43
N ASN A 103 -5.01 2.18 -8.60
CA ASN A 103 -6.21 2.92 -8.94
C ASN A 103 -7.38 2.55 -8.04
N THR A 104 -7.59 1.24 -7.80
CA THR A 104 -8.62 0.76 -6.87
C THR A 104 -8.36 1.24 -5.43
N ILE A 105 -7.11 1.28 -4.99
CA ILE A 105 -6.72 1.84 -3.69
C ILE A 105 -7.03 3.34 -3.66
N GLY A 106 -6.69 4.09 -4.72
CA GLY A 106 -6.99 5.52 -4.84
C GLY A 106 -8.48 5.84 -4.74
N GLU A 107 -9.33 5.08 -5.46
CA GLU A 107 -10.79 5.18 -5.36
C GLU A 107 -11.29 4.92 -3.93
N GLY A 108 -10.74 3.88 -3.29
CA GLY A 108 -11.05 3.54 -1.91
C GLY A 108 -10.68 4.66 -0.94
N ILE A 109 -9.51 5.27 -1.10
CA ILE A 109 -9.06 6.40 -0.27
C ILE A 109 -9.97 7.62 -0.48
N GLN A 110 -10.34 7.95 -1.72
CA GLN A 110 -11.26 9.05 -1.98
C GLN A 110 -12.62 8.83 -1.31
N LEU A 111 -13.11 7.59 -1.27
CA LEU A 111 -14.34 7.26 -0.57
C LEU A 111 -14.19 7.44 0.95
N LEU A 112 -13.12 6.88 1.54
CA LEU A 112 -12.83 7.00 2.97
C LEU A 112 -12.61 8.45 3.41
N ALA A 113 -12.02 9.29 2.56
CA ALA A 113 -11.78 10.71 2.85
C ALA A 113 -13.07 11.50 3.09
N LYS A 114 -14.24 10.99 2.67
CA LYS A 114 -15.56 11.58 2.99
C LYS A 114 -15.95 11.40 4.46
N SER A 115 -15.29 10.50 5.19
CA SER A 115 -15.54 10.20 6.60
C SER A 115 -14.21 10.17 7.37
N PRO A 116 -13.87 11.25 8.12
CA PRO A 116 -12.64 11.31 8.91
C PRO A 116 -12.47 10.11 9.86
N ARG A 117 -13.59 9.60 10.38
CA ARG A 117 -13.60 8.40 11.25
C ARG A 117 -13.20 7.14 10.49
N GLU A 118 -13.74 6.90 9.30
CA GLU A 118 -13.38 5.71 8.52
C GLU A 118 -11.94 5.76 8.01
N LEU A 119 -11.47 6.95 7.63
CA LEU A 119 -10.07 7.17 7.28
C LEU A 119 -9.14 6.86 8.47
N ALA A 120 -9.46 7.37 9.66
CA ALA A 120 -8.68 7.10 10.88
C ALA A 120 -8.67 5.61 11.27
N ILE A 121 -9.78 4.89 11.03
CA ILE A 121 -9.85 3.43 11.19
C ILE A 121 -8.92 2.73 10.20
N PHE A 122 -8.90 3.17 8.93
CA PHE A 122 -8.03 2.58 7.92
C PHE A 122 -6.55 2.80 8.24
N GLU A 123 -6.16 4.02 8.64
CA GLU A 123 -4.79 4.31 9.10
C GLU A 123 -4.39 3.45 10.30
N SER A 124 -5.31 3.30 11.27
CA SER A 124 -5.09 2.43 12.43
C SER A 124 -4.92 0.97 12.01
N CYS A 125 -5.64 0.51 11.00
CA CYS A 125 -5.47 -0.83 10.45
C CYS A 125 -4.08 -1.00 9.80
N LEU A 126 -3.59 0.00 9.07
CA LEU A 126 -2.26 -0.03 8.45
C LEU A 126 -1.11 -0.04 9.48
N GLU A 127 -1.31 0.62 10.63
CA GLU A 127 -0.36 0.62 11.74
C GLU A 127 -0.26 -0.76 12.41
N VAL A 128 -1.41 -1.39 12.64
CA VAL A 128 -1.50 -2.62 13.47
C VAL A 128 -1.34 -3.90 12.66
N PHE A 129 -1.98 -3.99 11.50
CA PHE A 129 -2.06 -5.24 10.76
C PHE A 129 -0.93 -5.35 9.73
N PRO A 130 -0.30 -6.52 9.63
CA PRO A 130 0.73 -6.73 8.62
C PRO A 130 0.12 -6.68 7.22
N VAL A 131 0.77 -5.95 6.32
CA VAL A 131 0.49 -5.97 4.89
C VAL A 131 1.51 -6.90 4.25
N LYS A 132 1.05 -8.04 3.70
CA LYS A 132 1.90 -8.97 2.96
C LYS A 132 1.80 -8.74 1.46
N LYS A 133 0.63 -8.30 0.99
CA LYS A 133 0.33 -7.98 -0.39
C LYS A 133 -0.57 -6.75 -0.47
N GLU A 134 -0.54 -6.09 -1.62
CA GLU A 134 -1.37 -4.95 -1.97
C GLU A 134 -2.89 -5.24 -1.82
N PHE A 135 -3.33 -6.49 -1.98
CA PHE A 135 -4.72 -6.90 -1.74
C PHE A 135 -5.12 -6.83 -0.27
N ASP A 136 -4.19 -6.93 0.68
CA ASP A 136 -4.48 -6.76 2.10
C ASP A 136 -4.95 -5.33 2.37
N ILE A 137 -4.33 -4.34 1.71
CA ILE A 137 -4.72 -2.92 1.79
C ILE A 137 -6.13 -2.72 1.27
N LEU A 138 -6.44 -3.27 0.08
CA LEU A 138 -7.80 -3.22 -0.48
C LEU A 138 -8.83 -3.87 0.45
N ASN A 139 -8.50 -5.01 1.04
CA ASN A 139 -9.38 -5.64 2.01
C ASN A 139 -9.53 -4.79 3.27
N MET A 140 -8.49 -4.10 3.76
CA MET A 140 -8.62 -3.19 4.89
C MET A 140 -9.59 -2.04 4.59
N ILE A 141 -9.49 -1.42 3.41
CA ILE A 141 -10.44 -0.38 2.95
C ILE A 141 -11.88 -0.90 2.99
N MET A 142 -12.12 -2.11 2.47
CA MET A 142 -13.47 -2.70 2.44
C MET A 142 -14.00 -3.16 3.81
N ASN A 143 -13.15 -3.20 4.83
CA ASN A 143 -13.50 -3.72 6.15
C ASN A 143 -13.49 -2.65 7.25
N THR A 144 -13.34 -1.36 6.94
CA THR A 144 -13.36 -0.28 7.97
C THR A 144 -14.61 -0.37 8.86
N GLY A 145 -15.79 -0.63 8.28
CA GLY A 145 -17.05 -0.85 9.02
C GLY A 145 -17.09 -2.09 9.93
N ARG A 146 -16.05 -2.92 9.96
CA ARG A 146 -15.90 -4.05 10.91
C ARG A 146 -15.08 -3.71 12.14
N PHE A 147 -14.59 -2.48 12.21
CA PHE A 147 -13.84 -1.97 13.34
C PHE A 147 -14.59 -0.82 14.00
N ASN A 148 -14.31 -0.63 15.28
CA ASN A 148 -14.67 0.57 16.01
C ASN A 148 -13.38 1.29 16.40
N LEU A 149 -13.40 2.62 16.36
CA LEU A 149 -12.31 3.45 16.85
C LEU A 149 -12.83 4.27 18.03
N VAL A 150 -12.20 4.07 19.18
CA VAL A 150 -12.49 4.78 20.42
C VAL A 150 -11.38 5.80 20.66
N GLN A 151 -11.75 7.07 20.71
CA GLN A 151 -10.81 8.20 20.75
C GLN A 151 -11.02 9.11 21.97
N ASP A 152 -12.15 8.99 22.68
CA ASP A 152 -12.45 9.78 23.86
C ASP A 152 -11.79 9.19 25.11
N ASP A 153 -11.32 10.04 26.01
CA ASP A 153 -10.53 9.62 27.18
C ASP A 153 -11.26 8.58 28.04
N LYS A 154 -12.57 8.76 28.24
CA LYS A 154 -13.39 7.84 29.03
C LYS A 154 -13.47 6.47 28.35
N GLY A 155 -13.83 6.42 27.07
CA GLY A 155 -13.88 5.19 26.30
C GLY A 155 -12.52 4.50 26.19
N MET A 156 -11.44 5.27 26.04
CA MET A 156 -10.08 4.72 26.03
C MET A 156 -9.70 4.11 27.39
N GLN A 157 -10.07 4.74 28.51
CA GLN A 157 -9.86 4.18 29.84
C GLN A 157 -10.68 2.90 30.06
N GLU A 158 -11.94 2.88 29.62
CA GLU A 158 -12.78 1.68 29.64
C GLU A 158 -12.18 0.54 28.81
N MET A 159 -11.67 0.83 27.61
CA MET A 159 -11.01 -0.14 26.74
C MET A 159 -9.71 -0.68 27.35
N ALA A 160 -8.87 0.20 27.91
CA ALA A 160 -7.63 -0.18 28.58
C ALA A 160 -7.89 -1.07 29.80
N ASN A 161 -8.98 -0.81 30.53
CA ASN A 161 -9.41 -1.66 31.63
C ASN A 161 -9.96 -3.01 31.15
N ARG A 162 -10.79 -3.01 30.10
CA ARG A 162 -11.41 -4.23 29.55
C ARG A 162 -10.38 -5.21 28.99
N TYR A 163 -9.36 -4.71 28.32
CA TYR A 163 -8.36 -5.54 27.65
C TYR A 163 -6.99 -5.48 28.33
N ARG A 164 -6.93 -5.18 29.63
CA ARG A 164 -5.67 -5.01 30.37
C ARG A 164 -4.73 -6.22 30.26
N ASP A 165 -5.29 -7.42 30.36
CA ASP A 165 -4.52 -8.68 30.34
C ASP A 165 -4.17 -9.13 28.92
N ASP A 166 -4.91 -8.65 27.90
CA ASP A 166 -4.77 -9.05 26.50
C ASP A 166 -4.01 -8.03 25.65
N LEU A 167 -3.99 -6.74 26.02
CA LEU A 167 -3.22 -5.74 25.30
C LEU A 167 -1.73 -5.91 25.60
N HIS A 168 -0.92 -5.99 24.55
CA HIS A 168 0.51 -5.74 24.62
C HIS A 168 0.79 -4.24 24.87
N LEU A 169 0.36 -3.71 26.02
CA LEU A 169 0.64 -2.32 26.42
C LEU A 169 2.14 -2.15 26.67
N PRO A 170 2.77 -1.06 26.18
CA PRO A 170 4.10 -0.67 26.62
C PRO A 170 4.14 -0.55 28.15
N LYS A 171 5.14 -1.17 28.80
CA LYS A 171 5.27 -1.25 30.28
C LYS A 171 5.09 0.09 31.02
N LYS A 172 5.42 1.21 30.36
CA LYS A 172 5.32 2.57 30.92
C LYS A 172 3.87 3.05 31.12
N ILE A 173 2.93 2.59 30.29
CA ILE A 173 1.50 2.96 30.35
C ILE A 173 0.77 2.12 31.41
N ASN A 174 1.17 0.86 31.60
CA ASN A 174 0.57 -0.06 32.56
C ASN A 174 0.61 0.45 34.03
N ARG A 175 1.52 1.38 34.35
CA ARG A 175 1.65 1.98 35.70
C ARG A 175 0.77 3.21 35.96
N ILE A 176 0.21 3.82 34.92
CA ILE A 176 -0.47 5.14 35.01
C ILE A 176 -2.00 4.97 35.04
N ILE A 177 -2.52 3.79 34.66
CA ILE A 177 -3.96 3.53 34.62
C ILE A 177 -4.46 3.20 36.04
N HIS A 178 -5.07 4.18 36.70
CA HIS A 178 -5.75 4.00 37.98
C HIS A 178 -7.12 3.33 37.79
N VAL A 179 -7.40 2.37 38.68
CA VAL A 179 -8.57 1.49 38.65
C VAL A 179 -9.57 1.93 39.70
N GLU A 180 -10.74 2.41 39.28
CA GLU A 180 -11.97 2.30 40.04
C GLU A 180 -12.94 1.48 39.20
N MET A 181 -13.24 0.26 39.64
CA MET A 181 -14.27 -0.59 39.02
C MET A 181 -15.44 -0.76 39.98
N PRO A 182 -16.68 -0.47 39.56
CA PRO A 182 -17.83 -1.25 39.99
C PRO A 182 -17.77 -2.62 39.27
N ALA A 183 -17.94 -3.70 40.02
CA ALA A 183 -17.58 -5.08 39.67
C ALA A 183 -18.35 -5.75 38.51
N VAL A 184 -19.07 -5.04 37.65
CA VAL A 184 -19.85 -5.65 36.57
C VAL A 184 -19.90 -4.74 35.34
N ALA A 185 -19.22 -5.12 34.24
CA ALA A 185 -19.77 -5.04 32.88
C ALA A 185 -18.79 -5.61 31.82
N ASN A 186 -19.08 -6.85 31.42
CA ASN A 186 -18.70 -7.50 30.16
C ASN A 186 -17.25 -7.97 30.02
N ALA A 187 -17.04 -9.25 30.34
CA ALA A 187 -15.93 -10.02 29.80
C ALA A 187 -15.81 -9.80 28.27
N PRO A 188 -14.59 -9.74 27.70
CA PRO A 188 -14.40 -9.53 26.28
C PRO A 188 -15.22 -10.56 25.48
N ARG A 189 -15.97 -10.08 24.48
CA ARG A 189 -16.75 -10.98 23.63
C ARG A 189 -15.80 -11.94 22.91
N PRO A 190 -16.14 -13.23 22.75
CA PRO A 190 -15.28 -14.16 22.02
C PRO A 190 -15.00 -13.65 20.60
N ASN A 191 -13.72 -13.64 20.18
CA ASN A 191 -13.13 -13.07 18.95
C ASN A 191 -12.90 -11.54 18.86
N THR A 192 -13.20 -10.76 19.89
CA THR A 192 -12.91 -9.32 19.89
C THR A 192 -11.45 -9.07 20.31
N GLN A 193 -10.73 -8.24 19.54
CA GLN A 193 -9.35 -7.85 19.82
C GLN A 193 -9.25 -6.34 19.73
N ALA A 194 -8.55 -5.71 20.68
CA ALA A 194 -8.31 -4.28 20.70
C ALA A 194 -6.82 -3.97 20.56
N TYR A 195 -6.52 -2.88 19.87
CA TYR A 195 -5.17 -2.45 19.57
C TYR A 195 -5.04 -0.95 19.85
N MET A 196 -3.98 -0.54 20.53
CA MET A 196 -3.65 0.88 20.70
C MET A 196 -2.94 1.39 19.44
N THR A 197 -3.43 2.48 18.86
CA THR A 197 -2.85 3.16 17.68
C THR A 197 -2.69 4.65 17.94
N ARG A 198 -2.08 5.38 17.01
CA ARG A 198 -1.99 6.85 17.11
C ARG A 198 -3.34 7.55 17.11
N ASN A 199 -4.36 6.92 16.51
CA ASN A 199 -5.70 7.48 16.40
C ASN A 199 -6.62 7.02 17.54
N GLY A 200 -6.17 6.18 18.49
CA GLY A 200 -6.94 5.70 19.64
C GLY A 200 -6.96 4.17 19.77
N PHE A 201 -7.98 3.63 20.45
CA PHE A 201 -8.18 2.18 20.54
C PHE A 201 -8.99 1.67 19.33
N LEU A 202 -8.34 0.86 18.50
CA LEU A 202 -8.97 0.13 17.40
C LEU A 202 -9.51 -1.21 17.91
N GLU A 203 -10.83 -1.36 17.96
CA GLU A 203 -11.50 -2.60 18.34
C GLU A 203 -12.03 -3.34 17.10
N ARG A 204 -11.66 -4.60 16.94
CA ARG A 204 -12.20 -5.45 15.88
C ARG A 204 -13.53 -6.06 16.32
N LEU A 205 -14.63 -5.54 15.80
CA LEU A 205 -15.99 -6.00 16.12
C LEU A 205 -16.31 -7.36 15.47
N HIS A 206 -15.86 -7.55 14.23
CA HIS A 206 -16.13 -8.74 13.42
C HIS A 206 -14.88 -9.20 12.68
N ARG A 207 -14.82 -10.50 12.35
CA ARG A 207 -13.77 -11.02 11.46
C ARG A 207 -13.85 -10.33 10.09
N SER A 208 -12.70 -9.91 9.58
CA SER A 208 -12.58 -9.30 8.26
C SER A 208 -13.04 -10.26 7.16
N LYS A 209 -13.74 -9.74 6.16
CA LYS A 209 -14.08 -10.47 4.93
C LYS A 209 -12.99 -10.28 3.89
N VAL A 210 -12.76 -11.28 3.06
CA VAL A 210 -11.82 -11.20 1.93
C VAL A 210 -12.62 -10.91 0.65
N TYR A 211 -12.38 -9.75 0.06
CA TYR A 211 -13.00 -9.29 -1.19
C TYR A 211 -12.03 -9.41 -2.36
N TYR A 212 -10.77 -9.07 -2.14
CA TYR A 212 -9.71 -9.12 -3.15
C TYR A 212 -8.68 -10.18 -2.79
N LYS A 213 -8.41 -11.10 -3.73
CA LYS A 213 -7.35 -12.11 -3.62
C LYS A 213 -6.34 -12.01 -4.76
N THR A 214 -6.82 -11.55 -5.92
CA THR A 214 -6.07 -11.47 -7.18
C THR A 214 -6.53 -10.27 -7.98
N GLN A 215 -5.75 -9.90 -9.01
CA GLN A 215 -6.11 -8.83 -9.93
C GLN A 215 -7.40 -9.09 -10.72
N ALA A 216 -7.82 -10.36 -10.85
CA ALA A 216 -9.10 -10.71 -11.47
C ALA A 216 -10.31 -10.22 -10.64
N ASN A 217 -10.13 -9.93 -9.35
CA ASN A 217 -11.18 -9.38 -8.50
C ASN A 217 -11.37 -7.86 -8.66
N ILE A 218 -10.50 -7.19 -9.41
CA ILE A 218 -10.62 -5.75 -9.67
C ILE A 218 -11.75 -5.51 -10.67
N PRO A 219 -12.75 -4.67 -10.32
CA PRO A 219 -13.80 -4.25 -11.23
C PRO A 219 -13.26 -3.55 -12.48
N ASP A 220 -13.88 -3.78 -13.62
CA ASP A 220 -13.43 -3.20 -14.90
C ASP A 220 -13.46 -1.66 -14.91
N ALA A 221 -14.35 -1.05 -14.12
CA ALA A 221 -14.42 0.40 -13.94
C ALA A 221 -13.13 1.00 -13.35
N PHE A 222 -12.35 0.22 -12.60
CA PHE A 222 -11.10 0.67 -11.97
C PHE A 222 -9.85 0.24 -12.73
N ARG A 223 -9.99 -0.51 -13.83
CA ARG A 223 -8.87 -0.89 -14.69
C ARG A 223 -8.43 0.32 -15.52
N VAL A 224 -7.16 0.69 -15.40
CA VAL A 224 -6.55 1.83 -16.09
C VAL A 224 -5.56 1.41 -17.16
N LEU A 225 -5.12 0.15 -17.13
CA LEU A 225 -4.36 -0.43 -18.22
C LEU A 225 -5.29 -1.12 -19.24
N PRO A 226 -5.11 -0.87 -20.56
CA PRO A 226 -5.86 -1.57 -21.59
C PRO A 226 -5.69 -3.09 -21.51
N THR A 227 -6.80 -3.84 -21.48
CA THR A 227 -6.86 -5.30 -21.25
C THR A 227 -6.10 -6.15 -22.28
N LYS A 228 -5.75 -5.58 -23.44
CA LYS A 228 -4.98 -6.28 -24.48
C LYS A 228 -3.59 -6.76 -24.01
N SER A 229 -3.05 -6.21 -22.93
CA SER A 229 -1.69 -6.48 -22.46
C SER A 229 -1.53 -7.73 -21.58
N ILE A 230 -2.59 -8.24 -20.94
CA ILE A 230 -2.44 -9.40 -20.05
C ILE A 230 -2.27 -10.69 -20.87
N GLN A 231 -3.09 -10.87 -21.91
CA GLN A 231 -2.99 -12.01 -22.82
C GLN A 231 -1.67 -11.98 -23.60
N SER A 232 -1.30 -10.83 -24.19
CA SER A 232 -0.07 -10.71 -24.96
C SER A 232 1.18 -10.86 -24.09
N ALA A 233 1.22 -10.28 -22.89
CA ALA A 233 2.36 -10.43 -21.98
C ALA A 233 2.48 -11.85 -21.37
N LEU A 234 1.36 -12.56 -21.19
CA LEU A 234 1.36 -13.98 -20.84
C LEU A 234 1.87 -14.84 -21.99
N GLU A 235 1.42 -14.56 -23.21
CA GLU A 235 1.85 -15.24 -24.44
C GLU A 235 3.35 -15.01 -24.72
N GLU A 236 3.86 -13.79 -24.53
CA GLU A 236 5.28 -13.47 -24.66
C GLU A 236 6.14 -14.15 -23.59
N LYS A 237 5.68 -14.19 -22.34
CA LYS A 237 6.37 -14.94 -21.27
C LYS A 237 6.39 -16.44 -21.57
N GLN A 238 5.30 -16.99 -22.09
CA GLN A 238 5.21 -18.39 -22.49
C GLN A 238 6.17 -18.69 -23.66
N GLN A 239 6.17 -17.85 -24.69
CA GLN A 239 7.07 -17.98 -25.84
C GLN A 239 8.55 -17.83 -25.46
N ALA A 240 8.88 -16.94 -24.51
CA ALA A 240 10.24 -16.78 -24.01
C ALA A 240 10.73 -18.01 -23.22
N GLN A 241 9.86 -18.62 -22.41
CA GLN A 241 10.16 -19.88 -21.72
C GLN A 241 10.37 -21.03 -22.72
N ASP A 242 9.51 -21.14 -23.73
CA ASP A 242 9.62 -22.19 -24.76
C ASP A 242 10.90 -22.06 -25.59
N LYS A 243 11.34 -20.85 -25.90
CA LYS A 243 12.63 -20.59 -26.57
C LYS A 243 13.84 -20.94 -25.69
N GLN A 244 13.78 -20.69 -24.38
CA GLN A 244 14.84 -21.11 -23.44
C GLN A 244 14.91 -22.63 -23.28
N ILE A 245 13.77 -23.33 -23.30
CA ILE A 245 13.73 -24.80 -23.21
C ILE A 245 14.31 -25.42 -24.49
N LYS A 246 13.92 -24.92 -25.67
CA LYS A 246 14.45 -25.40 -26.96
C LYS A 246 15.95 -25.16 -27.10
N SER A 247 16.46 -23.99 -26.74
CA SER A 247 17.90 -23.69 -26.82
C SER A 247 18.75 -24.56 -25.88
N LYS A 248 18.24 -24.91 -24.69
CA LYS A 248 18.91 -25.85 -23.77
C LYS A 248 18.89 -27.29 -24.29
N SER A 249 17.82 -27.72 -24.97
CA SER A 249 17.75 -29.05 -25.58
C SER A 249 18.77 -29.18 -26.73
N ILE A 250 18.83 -28.19 -27.61
CA ILE A 250 19.73 -28.19 -28.78
C ILE A 250 21.21 -28.24 -28.34
N LYS A 251 21.59 -27.48 -27.31
CA LYS A 251 22.97 -27.53 -26.78
C LYS A 251 23.35 -28.91 -26.22
N LYS A 252 22.40 -29.61 -25.61
CA LYS A 252 22.62 -30.93 -25.01
C LYS A 252 22.80 -32.04 -26.04
N ASP A 253 22.21 -31.86 -27.23
CA ASP A 253 22.32 -32.82 -28.34
C ASP A 253 23.61 -32.59 -29.18
N LEU A 254 24.22 -31.41 -29.11
CA LEU A 254 25.50 -31.08 -29.75
C LEU A 254 26.74 -31.49 -28.91
N GLU A 255 26.54 -31.79 -27.62
CA GLU A 255 27.59 -32.24 -26.68
C GLU A 255 27.66 -33.77 -26.51
N ARG A 256 26.93 -34.53 -27.34
CA ARG A 256 26.93 -36.01 -27.40
C ARG A 256 27.48 -36.49 -28.74
#